data_AF-A0A7S3XGK5-F1
#
_entry.id   AF-A0A7S3XGK5-F1
#
_cell.length_a   1.000
_cell.length_b   1.000
_cell.length_c   1.000
_cell.angle_alpha   90.00
_cell.angle_beta   90.00
_cell.angle_gamma   90.00
#
_symmetry.space_group_name_H-M   'P 1'
#
loop_
_entity.id
_entity.type
_entity.pdbx_description
1 polymer ?
#
loop_
_entity_poly.entity_id
_entity_poly.type
_entity_poly.pdbx_seq_one_letter_code
_entity_poly.pdbx_strand_id
1 'polypeptide(L)'
;IVVRGETIKMTEINFLCVHKKLRSKRLAPVLIKEVTRRVNREGVWQAVYTAGVVLPRPVAECRYYHRSLNPKKLIEVGFSHIAPRMTMSRTLKLFKLPDVPVTPGIKPMEEKHVKGVHAILTNYLKQFDIHPEFEVDEVRHWLLPVPEVVYSFVVESTQGEVTDLCSFYSLPSSILGHEKHST
;
A
#
# COMPACT_ATOMS: atom_id res chain seq x y z
N ILE A 1 -2.46 16.70 3.79
CA ILE A 1 -2.06 15.76 4.86
C ILE A 1 -2.25 16.50 6.18
N VAL A 2 -2.93 15.88 7.13
CA VAL A 2 -3.11 16.41 8.47
C VAL A 2 -1.99 15.89 9.35
N VAL A 3 -1.35 16.79 10.11
CA VAL A 3 -0.33 16.46 11.11
C VAL A 3 -0.75 17.06 12.44
N ARG A 4 -1.14 16.21 13.40
CA ARG A 4 -1.62 16.59 14.75
C ARG A 4 -2.73 17.64 14.72
N GLY A 5 -3.67 17.48 13.80
CA GLY A 5 -4.82 18.38 13.61
C GLY A 5 -4.59 19.55 12.64
N GLU A 6 -3.35 19.82 12.25
CA GLU A 6 -3.03 20.89 11.28
C GLU A 6 -3.00 20.36 9.85
N THR A 7 -3.82 20.94 8.98
CA THR A 7 -3.82 20.59 7.54
C THR A 7 -2.66 21.27 6.84
N ILE A 8 -1.72 20.47 6.35
CA ILE A 8 -0.55 20.94 5.62
C ILE A 8 -0.65 20.47 4.18
N LYS A 9 -0.53 21.42 3.24
CA LYS A 9 -0.38 21.13 1.81
C LYS A 9 1.01 20.58 1.56
N MET A 10 1.09 19.31 1.18
CA MET A 10 2.33 18.57 0.95
C MET A 10 2.32 17.87 -0.39
N THR A 11 3.49 17.64 -0.97
CA THR A 11 3.67 16.73 -2.11
C THR A 11 4.22 15.39 -1.66
N GLU A 12 3.63 14.29 -2.12
CA GLU A 12 4.22 12.96 -1.93
C GLU A 12 5.33 12.70 -2.94
N ILE A 13 6.53 12.39 -2.45
CA ILE A 13 7.69 12.03 -3.27
C ILE A 13 7.89 10.52 -3.21
N ASN A 14 7.85 9.88 -4.37
CA ASN A 14 8.00 8.43 -4.50
C ASN A 14 8.82 8.08 -5.76
N PHE A 15 9.16 6.80 -5.93
CA PHE A 15 9.82 6.23 -7.13
C PHE A 15 11.18 6.84 -7.50
N LEU A 16 11.96 7.33 -6.53
CA LEU A 16 13.34 7.73 -6.78
C LEU A 16 14.18 6.51 -7.23
N CYS A 17 14.61 6.51 -8.49
CA CYS A 17 15.42 5.45 -9.05
C CYS A 17 16.59 6.03 -9.86
N VAL A 18 17.79 5.45 -9.67
CA VAL A 18 18.98 5.74 -10.46
C VAL A 18 19.48 4.43 -11.07
N HIS A 19 19.74 4.46 -12.38
CA HIS A 19 20.28 3.33 -13.12
C HIS A 19 21.52 2.75 -12.42
N LYS A 20 21.62 1.42 -12.32
CA LYS A 20 22.65 0.71 -11.51
C LYS A 20 24.07 1.21 -11.81
N LYS A 21 24.41 1.43 -13.09
CA LYS A 21 25.73 1.92 -13.54
C LYS A 21 26.06 3.38 -13.13
N LEU A 22 25.08 4.17 -12.71
CA LEU A 22 25.23 5.61 -12.43
C LEU A 22 25.11 5.96 -10.94
N ARG A 23 24.86 4.98 -10.06
CA ARG A 23 24.60 5.22 -8.63
C ARG A 23 25.76 5.92 -7.91
N SER A 24 27.00 5.68 -8.33
CA SER A 24 28.20 6.32 -7.76
C SER A 24 28.41 7.78 -8.19
N LYS A 25 27.64 8.28 -9.18
CA LYS A 25 27.81 9.63 -9.75
C LYS A 25 27.07 10.73 -8.98
N ARG A 26 26.51 10.43 -7.80
CA ARG A 26 25.77 11.39 -6.95
C ARG A 26 24.62 12.11 -7.69
N LEU A 27 23.90 11.39 -8.55
CA LEU A 27 22.74 11.95 -9.27
C LEU A 27 21.49 12.12 -8.39
N ALA A 28 21.30 11.27 -7.38
CA ALA A 28 20.11 11.33 -6.52
C ALA A 28 19.93 12.71 -5.83
N PRO A 29 20.97 13.33 -5.23
CA PRO A 29 20.86 14.70 -4.72
C PRO A 29 20.44 15.74 -5.76
N VAL A 30 20.83 15.58 -7.02
CA VAL A 30 20.45 16.50 -8.12
C VAL A 30 18.98 16.32 -8.46
N LEU A 31 18.51 15.07 -8.56
CA LEU A 31 17.09 14.77 -8.79
C LEU A 31 16.20 15.30 -7.67
N ILE A 32 16.64 15.15 -6.40
CA ILE A 32 15.94 15.69 -5.23
C ILE A 32 15.86 17.22 -5.32
N LYS A 33 16.98 17.90 -5.61
CA LYS A 33 16.98 19.37 -5.78
C LYS A 33 16.05 19.83 -6.90
N GLU A 34 16.02 19.11 -8.03
CA GLU A 34 15.18 19.48 -9.16
C GLU A 34 13.69 19.28 -8.86
N VAL A 35 13.29 18.16 -8.23
CA VAL A 35 11.88 17.97 -7.86
C VAL A 35 11.46 18.99 -6.80
N THR A 36 12.30 19.27 -5.80
CA THR A 36 12.04 20.34 -4.81
C THR A 36 11.87 21.70 -5.50
N ARG A 37 12.72 22.03 -6.49
CA ARG A 37 12.58 23.27 -7.26
C ARG A 37 11.24 23.35 -7.99
N ARG A 38 10.78 22.25 -8.61
CA ARG A 38 9.48 22.21 -9.30
C ARG A 38 8.30 22.37 -8.34
N VAL A 39 8.32 21.63 -7.24
CA VAL A 39 7.28 21.68 -6.20
C VAL A 39 7.17 23.08 -5.58
N ASN A 40 8.30 23.72 -5.30
CA ASN A 40 8.33 25.10 -4.79
C ASN A 40 7.76 26.12 -5.78
N ARG A 41 7.88 25.90 -7.10
CA ARG A 41 7.28 26.79 -8.11
C ARG A 41 5.76 26.71 -8.15
N GLU A 42 5.19 25.59 -7.72
CA GLU A 42 3.75 25.40 -7.53
C GLU A 42 3.26 25.90 -6.15
N GLY A 43 4.14 26.57 -5.39
CA GLY A 43 3.81 27.15 -4.08
C GLY A 43 3.69 26.12 -2.95
N VAL A 44 4.16 24.89 -3.16
CA VAL A 44 4.21 23.85 -2.13
C VAL A 44 5.63 23.75 -1.57
N TRP A 45 5.76 23.77 -0.24
CA TRP A 45 7.06 23.85 0.43
C TRP A 45 7.33 22.67 1.37
N GLN A 46 6.38 21.74 1.44
CA GLN A 46 6.42 20.58 2.31
C GLN A 46 6.25 19.31 1.48
N ALA A 47 6.92 18.24 1.88
CA ALA A 47 6.86 16.96 1.19
C ALA A 47 6.80 15.81 2.19
N VAL A 48 6.13 14.74 1.79
CA VAL A 48 6.14 13.46 2.50
C VAL A 48 6.83 12.41 1.62
N TYR A 49 7.63 11.54 2.24
CA TYR A 49 8.23 10.41 1.55
C TYR A 49 8.54 9.30 2.55
N THR A 50 8.63 8.07 2.04
CA THR A 50 9.06 6.91 2.82
C THR A 50 10.35 6.37 2.22
N ALA A 51 11.20 5.77 3.06
CA ALA A 51 12.44 5.16 2.63
C ALA A 51 12.73 3.90 3.44
N GLY A 52 13.29 2.87 2.80
CA GLY A 52 13.76 1.66 3.48
C GLY A 52 15.12 1.83 4.16
N VAL A 53 15.69 3.04 4.19
CA VAL A 53 16.94 3.37 4.86
C VAL A 53 16.67 4.45 5.91
N VAL A 54 17.42 4.41 7.01
CA VAL A 54 17.31 5.43 8.06
C VAL A 54 17.88 6.74 7.53
N LEU A 55 17.06 7.77 7.55
CA LEU A 55 17.43 9.15 7.21
C LEU A 55 17.36 10.02 8.48
N PRO A 56 18.06 11.17 8.52
CA PRO A 56 18.01 12.05 9.68
C PRO A 56 16.58 12.49 10.01
N ARG A 57 16.22 12.43 11.29
CA ARG A 57 14.92 12.84 11.84
C ARG A 57 13.71 12.08 11.24
N PRO A 58 13.64 10.74 11.40
CA PRO A 58 12.46 10.00 11.01
C PRO A 58 11.26 10.43 11.89
N VAL A 59 10.08 10.52 11.27
CA VAL A 59 8.83 10.84 11.98
C VAL A 59 8.17 9.58 12.54
N ALA A 60 8.26 8.48 11.81
CA ALA A 60 7.73 7.17 12.19
C ALA A 60 8.55 6.05 11.54
N GLU A 61 8.49 4.85 12.14
CA GLU A 61 9.03 3.62 11.58
C GLU A 61 7.94 2.54 11.63
N CYS A 62 7.77 1.81 10.54
CA CYS A 62 6.79 0.72 10.42
C CYS A 62 7.47 -0.55 9.93
N ARG A 63 6.94 -1.71 10.32
CA ARG A 63 7.45 -3.02 9.91
C ARG A 63 6.49 -3.69 8.94
N TYR A 64 7.02 -4.23 7.84
CA TYR A 64 6.25 -5.08 6.94
C TYR A 64 5.97 -6.44 7.59
N TYR A 65 4.76 -6.93 7.40
CA TYR A 65 4.33 -8.28 7.78
C TYR A 65 3.86 -9.04 6.56
N HIS A 66 3.96 -10.36 6.62
CA HIS A 66 3.60 -11.24 5.50
C HIS A 66 2.59 -12.30 5.96
N ARG A 67 1.54 -12.49 5.15
CA ARG A 67 0.63 -13.64 5.25
C ARG A 67 0.83 -14.52 4.02
N SER A 68 1.34 -15.73 4.23
CA SER A 68 1.61 -16.67 3.14
C SER A 68 0.31 -17.21 2.53
N LEU A 69 -0.04 -16.76 1.33
CA LEU A 69 -1.20 -17.27 0.56
C LEU A 69 -0.84 -18.55 -0.22
N ASN A 70 0.39 -18.65 -0.71
CA ASN A 70 0.93 -19.85 -1.36
C ASN A 70 2.26 -20.27 -0.72
N PRO A 71 2.24 -20.90 0.48
CA PRO A 71 3.46 -21.25 1.21
C PRO A 71 4.42 -22.14 0.41
N LYS A 72 3.89 -23.07 -0.40
CA LYS A 72 4.71 -23.98 -1.21
C LYS A 72 5.59 -23.18 -2.18
N LYS A 73 4.99 -22.30 -2.98
CA LYS A 73 5.74 -21.45 -3.92
C LYS A 73 6.75 -20.57 -3.17
N LEU A 74 6.33 -19.93 -2.07
CA LEU A 74 7.20 -19.02 -1.32
C LEU A 74 8.41 -19.72 -0.69
N ILE A 75 8.31 -21.00 -0.34
CA ILE A 75 9.44 -21.79 0.16
C ILE A 75 10.32 -22.28 -1.00
N GLU A 76 9.73 -22.70 -2.12
CA GLU A 76 10.48 -23.14 -3.31
C GLU A 76 11.40 -22.04 -3.85
N VAL A 77 10.93 -20.80 -3.88
CA VAL A 77 11.68 -19.64 -4.39
C VAL A 77 12.59 -18.99 -3.34
N GLY A 78 12.63 -19.54 -2.12
CA GLY A 78 13.47 -19.03 -1.02
C GLY A 78 13.00 -17.73 -0.39
N PHE A 79 11.77 -17.28 -0.64
CA PHE A 79 11.20 -16.08 0.00
C PHE A 79 10.90 -16.30 1.49
N SER A 80 10.54 -17.54 1.86
CA SER A 80 10.28 -17.95 3.24
C SER A 80 10.83 -19.35 3.52
N HIS A 81 10.86 -19.75 4.79
CA HIS A 81 11.39 -21.06 5.21
C HIS A 81 10.38 -21.84 6.05
N ILE A 82 10.54 -23.16 6.08
CA ILE A 82 9.79 -24.04 6.99
C ILE A 82 10.33 -23.82 8.41
N ALA A 83 9.44 -23.50 9.34
CA ALA A 83 9.81 -23.33 10.74
C ALA A 83 10.37 -24.64 11.36
N PRO A 84 11.20 -24.55 12.41
CA PRO A 84 11.72 -25.74 13.08
C PRO A 84 10.60 -26.70 13.50
N ARG A 85 10.80 -28.00 13.29
CA ARG A 85 9.81 -29.08 13.60
C ARG A 85 8.50 -29.01 12.82
N MET A 86 8.43 -28.23 11.74
CA MET A 86 7.30 -28.22 10.80
C MET A 86 7.60 -29.06 9.55
N THR A 87 6.55 -29.52 8.87
CA THR A 87 6.61 -30.15 7.55
C THR A 87 5.88 -29.28 6.54
N MET A 88 6.14 -29.46 5.24
CA MET A 88 5.42 -28.72 4.19
C MET A 88 3.90 -28.89 4.31
N SER A 89 3.43 -30.12 4.55
CA SER A 89 2.00 -30.42 4.72
C SER A 89 1.39 -29.70 5.93
N ARG A 90 2.09 -29.65 7.07
CA ARG A 90 1.65 -28.90 8.26
C ARG A 90 1.60 -27.40 7.98
N THR A 91 2.61 -26.86 7.30
CA THR A 91 2.64 -25.45 6.90
C THR A 91 1.47 -25.10 5.98
N LEU A 92 1.20 -25.91 4.96
CA LEU A 92 0.06 -25.70 4.06
C LEU A 92 -1.28 -25.73 4.82
N LYS A 93 -1.46 -26.68 5.74
CA LYS A 93 -2.68 -26.76 6.56
C LYS A 93 -2.83 -25.55 7.49
N LEU A 94 -1.73 -25.06 8.08
CA LEU A 94 -1.72 -23.89 8.97
C LEU A 94 -2.11 -22.59 8.24
N PHE A 95 -1.68 -22.43 7.00
CA PHE A 95 -1.94 -21.23 6.20
C PHE A 95 -3.20 -21.31 5.34
N LYS A 96 -3.90 -22.45 5.31
CA LYS A 96 -5.12 -22.65 4.52
C LYS A 96 -6.17 -21.60 4.89
N LEU A 97 -6.81 -21.04 3.87
CA LEU A 97 -7.92 -20.11 4.00
C LEU A 97 -9.23 -20.76 3.49
N PRO A 98 -10.40 -20.27 3.91
CA PRO A 98 -11.67 -20.61 3.28
C PRO A 98 -11.70 -20.16 1.82
N ASP A 99 -12.48 -20.86 0.99
CA ASP A 99 -12.61 -20.54 -0.45
C ASP A 99 -13.52 -19.33 -0.71
N VAL A 100 -14.38 -18.98 0.26
CA VAL A 100 -15.33 -17.86 0.18
C VAL A 100 -15.18 -16.97 1.40
N PRO A 101 -15.26 -15.63 1.26
CA PRO A 101 -15.28 -14.72 2.39
C PRO A 101 -16.40 -15.05 3.38
N VAL A 102 -16.09 -14.97 4.68
CA VAL A 102 -17.04 -15.24 5.76
C VAL A 102 -17.85 -14.02 6.17
N THR A 103 -17.41 -12.83 5.76
CA THR A 103 -18.05 -11.55 6.10
C THR A 103 -19.33 -11.36 5.28
N PRO A 104 -20.52 -11.30 5.90
CA PRO A 104 -21.75 -11.04 5.17
C PRO A 104 -21.74 -9.67 4.50
N GLY A 105 -22.30 -9.57 3.30
CA GLY A 105 -22.45 -8.28 2.59
C GLY A 105 -21.17 -7.75 1.93
N ILE A 106 -20.03 -8.43 2.08
CA ILE A 106 -18.79 -8.04 1.41
C ILE A 106 -18.93 -8.19 -0.11
N LYS A 107 -18.59 -7.13 -0.84
CA LYS A 107 -18.63 -7.10 -2.31
C LYS A 107 -17.59 -6.14 -2.88
N PRO A 108 -17.21 -6.28 -4.15
CA PRO A 108 -16.34 -5.30 -4.80
C PRO A 108 -16.90 -3.88 -4.72
N MET A 109 -16.01 -2.90 -4.53
CA MET A 109 -16.38 -1.49 -4.59
C MET A 109 -16.82 -1.12 -6.01
N GLU A 110 -17.76 -0.19 -6.11
CA GLU A 110 -18.39 0.30 -7.35
C GLU A 110 -18.50 1.82 -7.26
N GLU A 111 -18.74 2.49 -8.39
CA GLU A 111 -18.85 3.95 -8.47
C GLU A 111 -19.90 4.53 -7.49
N LYS A 112 -21.03 3.84 -7.29
CA LYS A 112 -22.08 4.27 -6.35
C LYS A 112 -21.60 4.32 -4.89
N HIS A 113 -20.59 3.52 -4.54
CA HIS A 113 -20.08 3.42 -3.18
C HIS A 113 -19.11 4.56 -2.82
N VAL A 114 -18.57 5.29 -3.80
CA VAL A 114 -17.47 6.27 -3.63
C VAL A 114 -17.78 7.29 -2.52
N LYS A 115 -18.99 7.86 -2.51
CA LYS A 115 -19.38 8.86 -1.49
C LYS A 115 -19.46 8.26 -0.09
N GLY A 116 -20.02 7.05 0.04
CA GLY A 116 -20.10 6.34 1.33
C GLY A 116 -18.70 5.98 1.85
N VAL A 117 -17.84 5.48 0.96
CA VAL A 117 -16.44 5.17 1.26
C VAL A 117 -15.68 6.42 1.71
N HIS A 118 -15.83 7.54 1.02
CA HIS A 118 -15.21 8.81 1.41
C HIS A 118 -15.60 9.24 2.82
N ALA A 119 -16.88 9.13 3.17
CA ALA A 119 -17.37 9.50 4.50
C ALA A 119 -16.76 8.62 5.60
N ILE A 120 -16.81 7.29 5.46
CA ILE A 120 -16.27 6.38 6.50
C ILE A 120 -14.75 6.45 6.59
N LEU A 121 -14.05 6.59 5.47
CA LEU A 121 -12.59 6.64 5.42
C LEU A 121 -12.07 7.92 6.08
N THR A 122 -12.63 9.07 5.69
CA THR A 122 -12.22 10.37 6.25
C THR A 122 -12.52 10.44 7.74
N ASN A 123 -13.65 9.90 8.19
CA ASN A 123 -13.97 9.83 9.61
C ASN A 123 -13.03 8.90 10.39
N TYR A 124 -12.72 7.72 9.83
CA TYR A 124 -11.81 6.76 10.45
C TYR A 124 -10.38 7.30 10.54
N LEU A 125 -9.89 8.00 9.52
CA LEU A 125 -8.51 8.49 9.47
C LEU A 125 -8.21 9.61 10.50
N LYS A 126 -9.23 10.37 10.91
CA LYS A 126 -9.08 11.46 11.90
C LYS A 126 -8.57 11.02 13.27
N GLN A 127 -8.62 9.72 13.59
CA GLN A 127 -8.07 9.19 14.84
C GLN A 127 -6.52 9.13 14.84
N PHE A 128 -5.87 9.25 13.67
CA PHE A 128 -4.42 9.15 13.56
C PHE A 128 -3.75 10.54 13.53
N ASP A 129 -2.61 10.67 14.21
CA ASP A 129 -1.83 11.91 14.25
C ASP A 129 -1.37 12.38 12.86
N ILE A 130 -1.12 11.45 11.93
CA ILE A 130 -0.72 11.75 10.56
C ILE A 130 -1.61 10.97 9.61
N HIS A 131 -2.39 11.68 8.80
CA HIS A 131 -3.27 11.06 7.81
C HIS A 131 -3.46 11.94 6.57
N PRO A 132 -3.72 11.36 5.39
CA PRO A 132 -4.21 12.12 4.25
C PRO A 132 -5.64 12.61 4.51
N GLU A 133 -5.92 13.84 4.09
CA GLU A 133 -7.29 14.33 3.93
C GLU A 133 -7.64 14.07 2.47
N PHE A 134 -8.68 13.27 2.22
CA PHE A 134 -9.07 12.91 0.86
C PHE A 134 -10.27 13.73 0.38
N GLU A 135 -10.24 14.13 -0.88
CA GLU A 135 -11.43 14.53 -1.62
C GLU A 135 -12.18 13.32 -2.19
N VAL A 136 -13.44 13.50 -2.56
CA VAL A 136 -14.28 12.43 -3.13
C VAL A 136 -13.67 11.89 -4.43
N ASP A 137 -13.14 12.78 -5.28
CA ASP A 137 -12.48 12.40 -6.53
C ASP A 137 -11.16 11.67 -6.30
N GLU A 138 -10.44 11.97 -5.22
CA GLU A 138 -9.23 11.24 -4.84
C GLU A 138 -9.56 9.82 -4.34
N VAL A 139 -10.60 9.67 -3.53
CA VAL A 139 -11.11 8.34 -3.13
C VAL A 139 -11.50 7.53 -4.35
N ARG A 140 -12.19 8.14 -5.31
CA ARG A 140 -12.53 7.51 -6.58
C ARG A 140 -11.27 7.07 -7.34
N HIS A 141 -10.29 7.96 -7.48
CA HIS A 141 -9.06 7.69 -8.23
C HIS A 141 -8.23 6.56 -7.60
N TRP A 142 -8.06 6.58 -6.28
CA TRP A 142 -7.16 5.66 -5.57
C TRP A 142 -7.79 4.32 -5.19
N LEU A 143 -9.11 4.27 -4.98
CA LEU A 143 -9.77 3.09 -4.40
C LEU A 143 -10.77 2.42 -5.33
N LEU A 144 -11.24 3.05 -6.41
CA LEU A 144 -12.10 2.34 -7.36
C LEU A 144 -11.30 1.17 -7.97
N PRO A 145 -11.82 -0.08 -7.99
CA PRO A 145 -11.04 -1.23 -8.42
C PRO A 145 -10.51 -1.09 -9.85
N VAL A 146 -9.21 -1.32 -10.02
CA VAL A 146 -8.53 -1.37 -11.32
C VAL A 146 -7.91 -2.75 -11.45
N PRO A 147 -8.27 -3.54 -12.47
CA PRO A 147 -7.75 -4.90 -12.64
C PRO A 147 -6.22 -4.94 -12.53
N GLU A 148 -5.72 -5.87 -11.72
CA GLU A 148 -4.28 -6.11 -11.48
C GLU A 148 -3.51 -4.97 -10.80
N VAL A 149 -4.17 -3.87 -10.42
CA VAL A 149 -3.54 -2.72 -9.76
C VAL A 149 -4.11 -2.50 -8.37
N VAL A 150 -5.41 -2.24 -8.26
CA VAL A 150 -6.09 -1.96 -6.97
C VAL A 150 -7.33 -2.82 -6.84
N TYR A 151 -7.47 -3.46 -5.69
CA TYR A 151 -8.62 -4.25 -5.30
C TYR A 151 -9.25 -3.61 -4.06
N SER A 152 -10.52 -3.23 -4.15
CA SER A 152 -11.26 -2.64 -3.05
C SER A 152 -12.60 -3.34 -2.89
N PHE A 153 -12.97 -3.58 -1.63
CA PHE A 153 -14.18 -4.26 -1.22
C PHE A 153 -14.87 -3.44 -0.15
N VAL A 154 -16.20 -3.40 -0.21
CA VAL A 154 -17.05 -2.75 0.78
C VAL A 154 -17.98 -3.76 1.42
N VAL A 155 -18.42 -3.48 2.64
CA VAL A 155 -19.57 -4.16 3.26
C VAL A 155 -20.76 -3.23 3.19
N GLU A 156 -21.86 -3.70 2.62
CA GLU A 156 -23.14 -2.96 2.63
C GLU A 156 -24.05 -3.50 3.73
N SER A 157 -24.69 -2.59 4.47
CA SER A 157 -25.76 -2.90 5.41
C SER A 157 -27.01 -3.40 4.66
N THR A 158 -28.00 -3.92 5.40
CA THR A 158 -29.30 -4.29 4.83
C THR A 158 -30.06 -3.11 4.22
N GLN A 159 -29.70 -1.88 4.58
CA GLN A 159 -30.27 -0.64 4.08
C GLN A 159 -29.49 -0.09 2.87
N GLY A 160 -28.41 -0.75 2.44
CA GLY A 160 -27.57 -0.32 1.31
C GLY A 160 -26.53 0.73 1.66
N GLU A 161 -26.23 0.92 2.95
CA GLU A 161 -25.20 1.85 3.40
C GLU A 161 -23.84 1.16 3.51
N VAL A 162 -22.76 1.83 3.10
CA VAL A 162 -21.39 1.31 3.24
C VAL A 162 -20.96 1.42 4.71
N THR A 163 -20.68 0.28 5.35
CA THR A 163 -20.23 0.23 6.75
C THR A 163 -18.73 0.06 6.89
N ASP A 164 -18.12 -0.72 5.99
CA ASP A 164 -16.71 -1.09 6.06
C ASP A 164 -16.06 -1.02 4.67
N LEU A 165 -14.75 -0.76 4.69
CA LEU A 165 -13.88 -0.74 3.51
C LEU A 165 -12.65 -1.61 3.79
N CYS A 166 -12.26 -2.41 2.80
CA CYS A 166 -10.96 -3.07 2.75
C CYS A 166 -10.37 -2.89 1.35
N SER A 167 -9.10 -2.51 1.26
CA SER A 167 -8.40 -2.36 -0.01
C SER A 167 -6.97 -2.88 0.06
N PHE A 168 -6.48 -3.36 -1.07
CA PHE A 168 -5.08 -3.72 -1.27
C PHE A 168 -4.70 -3.50 -2.73
N TYR A 169 -3.43 -3.21 -2.99
CA TYR A 169 -2.89 -3.09 -4.34
C TYR A 169 -1.99 -4.27 -4.68
N SER A 170 -1.89 -4.59 -5.96
CA SER A 170 -1.01 -5.62 -6.48
C SER A 170 0.30 -4.98 -6.94
N LEU A 171 1.41 -5.48 -6.40
CA LEU A 171 2.75 -5.08 -6.80
C LEU A 171 3.63 -6.34 -6.92
N PRO A 172 3.53 -7.07 -8.04
CA PRO A 172 4.31 -8.28 -8.24
C PRO A 172 5.81 -7.96 -8.35
N SER A 173 6.64 -8.84 -7.82
CA SER A 173 8.10 -8.78 -7.95
C SER A 173 8.60 -9.88 -8.88
N SER A 174 9.61 -9.59 -9.68
CA SER A 174 10.23 -10.60 -10.54
C SER A 174 11.11 -11.56 -9.74
N ILE A 175 10.97 -12.86 -10.00
CA ILE A 175 11.83 -13.90 -9.43
C ILE A 175 13.01 -14.09 -10.37
N LEU A 176 14.22 -13.86 -9.88
CA LEU A 176 15.44 -13.95 -10.67
C LEU A 176 16.05 -15.35 -10.53
N GLY A 177 16.34 -16.00 -11.67
CA GLY A 177 17.14 -17.23 -11.70
C GLY A 177 16.43 -18.48 -11.17
N HIS A 178 15.11 -18.57 -11.26
CA HIS A 178 14.34 -19.75 -10.85
C HIS A 178 13.73 -20.45 -12.07
N GLU A 179 13.94 -21.77 -12.21
CA GLU A 179 13.56 -22.54 -13.40
C GLU A 179 12.04 -22.59 -13.66
N LYS A 180 11.23 -22.59 -12.59
CA LYS A 180 9.77 -22.82 -12.66
C LYS A 180 8.90 -21.59 -12.44
N HIS A 181 9.46 -20.51 -11.89
CA HIS A 181 8.68 -19.36 -11.38
C HIS A 181 9.38 -18.07 -11.83
N SER A 182 8.67 -17.20 -12.56
CA SER A 182 9.20 -15.93 -13.08
C SER A 182 8.73 -14.70 -12.28
N THR A 183 7.62 -14.84 -11.55
CA THR A 183 6.93 -13.84 -10.72
C THR A 183 6.25 -14.55 -9.57
#